data_AF-A0A955G7A0-F1
#
_entry.id   AF-A0A955G7A0-F1
#
_cell.length_a   1.000
_cell.length_b   1.000
_cell.length_c   1.000
_cell.angle_alpha   90.00
_cell.angle_beta   90.00
_cell.angle_gamma   90.00
#
_symmetry.space_group_name_H-M   'P 1'
#
loop_
_entity.id
_entity.type
_entity.pdbx_description
1 polymer ?
#
loop_
_entity_poly.entity_id
_entity_poly.type
_entity_poly.pdbx_seq_one_letter_code
_entity_poly.pdbx_strand_id
1 'polypeptide(L)'
;MTSPEESTNNLSQPEIEIANNHAKVSDKSSILHNFRRAGEIAMVGIEVSPLNEAIRFGAIGTAIAYGADPVTVGAVAGGITMAVESGGAVAATGLLTSHNGGRAIDWINAKLENNLKVSPEAKFSPLTKAGIAFLGGSAVVSAVKYRENPEMTESESRNYGLISATALAGSASVMGYAFSKGIELPGPQMVGAGLIATGVLTAVWRRITTRIRREQVEEGIDIDNINREEAE
;
A
#
# COMPACT_ATOMS: atom_id res chain seq x y z
N MET A 1 12.60 27.15 -67.74
CA MET A 1 13.63 27.37 -66.70
C MET A 1 13.05 28.35 -65.70
N THR A 2 12.48 27.85 -64.60
CA THR A 2 11.96 28.66 -63.49
C THR A 2 12.49 28.03 -62.22
N SER A 3 13.42 28.74 -61.57
CA SER A 3 14.07 28.31 -60.33
C SER A 3 13.05 28.37 -59.18
N PRO A 4 12.97 27.37 -58.30
CA PRO A 4 12.17 27.49 -57.09
C PRO A 4 12.89 28.42 -56.11
N GLU A 5 12.18 29.46 -55.65
CA GLU A 5 12.63 30.32 -54.56
C GLU A 5 12.61 29.52 -53.25
N GLU A 6 13.79 29.36 -52.68
CA GLU A 6 14.03 28.71 -51.40
C GLU A 6 13.67 29.69 -50.28
N SER A 7 12.44 29.57 -49.75
CA SER A 7 11.98 30.30 -48.57
C SER A 7 12.69 29.78 -47.33
N THR A 8 13.85 30.38 -47.00
CA THR A 8 14.52 30.15 -45.73
C THR A 8 13.75 30.89 -44.64
N ASN A 9 12.92 30.17 -43.89
CA ASN A 9 12.29 30.64 -42.66
C ASN A 9 13.38 31.03 -41.65
N ASN A 10 13.75 32.31 -41.64
CA ASN A 10 14.56 32.93 -40.59
C ASN A 10 13.67 33.14 -39.36
N LEU A 11 13.57 32.11 -38.51
CA LEU A 11 13.06 32.28 -37.16
C LEU A 11 13.90 33.33 -36.44
N SER A 12 13.25 34.32 -35.85
CA SER A 12 13.92 35.39 -35.15
C SER A 12 14.62 34.84 -33.89
N GLN A 13 15.78 35.39 -33.53
CA GLN A 13 16.54 34.94 -32.35
C GLN A 13 15.71 34.73 -31.04
N PRO A 14 14.70 35.55 -30.70
CA PRO A 14 13.86 35.27 -29.53
C PRO A 14 13.00 33.99 -29.65
N GLU A 15 12.59 33.58 -30.85
CA GLU A 15 11.80 32.35 -31.06
C GLU A 15 12.66 31.09 -30.87
N ILE A 16 13.95 31.16 -31.22
CA ILE A 16 14.92 30.08 -31.01
C ILE A 16 15.21 29.91 -29.50
N GLU A 17 15.27 31.00 -28.74
CA GLU A 17 15.52 30.95 -27.29
C GLU A 17 14.32 30.39 -26.51
N ILE A 18 13.09 30.74 -26.92
CA ILE A 18 11.86 30.20 -26.32
C ILE A 18 11.73 28.70 -26.64
N ALA A 19 12.00 28.28 -27.88
CA ALA A 19 11.96 26.87 -28.28
C ALA A 19 13.00 26.02 -27.52
N ASN A 20 14.23 26.55 -27.36
CA ASN A 20 15.29 25.89 -26.60
C ASN A 20 14.97 25.80 -25.10
N ASN A 21 14.35 26.82 -24.52
CA ASN A 21 13.90 26.78 -23.11
C ASN A 21 12.74 25.80 -22.92
N HIS A 22 11.78 25.73 -23.84
CA HIS A 22 10.70 24.72 -23.81
C HIS A 22 11.23 23.30 -23.95
N ALA A 23 12.19 23.06 -24.86
CA ALA A 23 12.82 21.75 -25.02
C ALA A 23 13.56 21.33 -23.73
N LYS A 24 14.31 22.25 -23.11
CA LYS A 24 15.07 21.98 -21.88
C LYS A 24 14.19 21.75 -20.65
N VAL A 25 13.03 22.41 -20.57
CA VAL A 25 12.02 22.18 -19.52
C VAL A 25 11.29 20.86 -19.73
N SER A 26 10.95 20.52 -20.99
CA SER A 26 10.36 19.23 -21.38
C SER A 26 11.30 18.05 -21.10
N ASP A 27 12.61 18.23 -21.30
CA ASP A 27 13.59 17.17 -21.09
C ASP A 27 13.80 16.88 -19.59
N LYS A 28 13.91 17.92 -18.76
CA LYS A 28 13.99 17.79 -17.29
C LYS A 28 12.74 17.16 -16.67
N SER A 29 11.54 17.51 -17.16
CA SER A 29 10.30 16.91 -16.65
C SER A 29 10.20 15.42 -17.01
N SER A 30 10.69 15.03 -18.20
CA SER A 30 10.75 13.64 -18.63
C SER A 30 11.71 12.78 -17.79
N ILE A 31 12.89 13.33 -17.47
CA ILE A 31 13.91 12.64 -16.65
C ILE A 31 13.39 12.44 -15.22
N LEU A 32 12.80 13.47 -14.61
CA LEU A 32 12.25 13.37 -13.26
C LEU A 32 11.11 12.35 -13.17
N HIS A 33 10.23 12.35 -14.18
CA HIS A 33 9.13 11.39 -14.26
C HIS A 33 9.63 9.94 -14.43
N ASN A 34 10.66 9.72 -15.25
CA ASN A 34 11.28 8.40 -15.41
C ASN A 34 11.98 7.93 -14.14
N PHE A 35 12.69 8.83 -13.45
CA PHE A 35 13.35 8.52 -12.18
C PHE A 35 12.33 8.18 -11.08
N ARG A 36 11.24 8.95 -10.98
CA ARG A 36 10.13 8.66 -10.06
C ARG A 36 9.54 7.27 -10.34
N ARG A 37 9.21 6.96 -11.59
CA ARG A 37 8.66 5.64 -11.96
C ARG A 37 9.63 4.49 -11.65
N ALA A 38 10.92 4.68 -11.91
CA ALA A 38 11.92 3.68 -11.56
C ALA A 38 11.96 3.43 -10.05
N GLY A 39 11.87 4.50 -9.25
CA GLY A 39 11.74 4.41 -7.80
C GLY A 39 10.47 3.69 -7.34
N GLU A 40 9.32 4.01 -7.94
CA GLU A 40 8.04 3.34 -7.64
C GLU A 40 8.11 1.83 -7.96
N ILE A 41 8.64 1.46 -9.13
CA ILE A 41 8.82 0.05 -9.53
C ILE A 41 9.79 -0.65 -8.58
N ALA A 42 10.90 -0.02 -8.24
CA ALA A 42 11.88 -0.59 -7.31
C ALA A 42 11.27 -0.83 -5.92
N MET A 43 10.47 0.11 -5.41
CA MET A 43 9.81 -0.03 -4.11
C MET A 43 8.79 -1.17 -4.08
N VAL A 44 7.93 -1.25 -5.11
CA VAL A 44 7.01 -2.39 -5.25
C VAL A 44 7.78 -3.70 -5.39
N GLY A 45 8.86 -3.69 -6.18
CA GLY A 45 9.75 -4.84 -6.36
C GLY A 45 10.39 -5.31 -5.05
N ILE A 46 10.85 -4.38 -4.20
CA ILE A 46 11.38 -4.70 -2.88
C ILE A 46 10.30 -5.38 -2.04
N GLU A 47 9.11 -4.79 -1.93
CA GLU A 47 8.00 -5.28 -1.11
C GLU A 47 7.57 -6.71 -1.47
N VAL A 48 7.44 -7.02 -2.76
CA VAL A 48 6.98 -8.35 -3.23
C VAL A 48 8.10 -9.39 -3.33
N SER A 49 9.35 -9.01 -3.04
CA SER A 49 10.50 -9.90 -3.15
C SER A 49 10.90 -10.50 -1.79
N PRO A 50 11.68 -11.59 -1.78
CA PRO A 50 12.30 -12.11 -0.55
C PRO A 50 13.20 -11.11 0.18
N LEU A 51 13.63 -10.03 -0.48
CA LEU A 51 14.42 -8.97 0.16
C LEU A 51 13.63 -8.26 1.27
N ASN A 52 12.31 -8.13 1.13
CA ASN A 52 11.43 -7.58 2.17
C ASN A 52 11.52 -8.41 3.46
N GLU A 53 11.43 -9.73 3.36
CA GLU A 53 11.58 -10.63 4.50
C GLU A 53 12.98 -10.50 5.11
N ALA A 54 14.04 -10.46 4.29
CA ALA A 54 15.40 -10.30 4.77
C ALA A 54 15.61 -8.99 5.54
N ILE A 55 15.02 -7.88 5.08
CA ILE A 55 15.06 -6.58 5.78
C ILE A 55 14.33 -6.69 7.13
N ARG A 56 13.12 -7.26 7.15
CA ARG A 56 12.31 -7.40 8.38
C ARG A 56 12.98 -8.30 9.40
N PHE A 57 13.37 -9.51 9.01
CA PHE A 57 14.01 -10.47 9.91
C PHE A 57 15.42 -10.03 10.30
N GLY A 58 16.15 -9.34 9.42
CA GLY A 58 17.44 -8.73 9.75
C GLY A 58 17.31 -7.68 10.85
N ALA A 59 16.30 -6.79 10.75
CA ALA A 59 16.04 -5.78 11.77
C ALA A 59 15.61 -6.40 13.11
N ILE A 60 14.72 -7.40 13.08
CA ILE A 60 14.28 -8.15 14.28
C ILE A 60 15.46 -8.87 14.93
N GLY A 61 16.23 -9.63 14.14
CA GLY A 61 17.40 -10.37 14.61
C GLY A 61 18.45 -9.45 15.23
N THR A 62 18.66 -8.27 14.63
CA THR A 62 19.53 -7.24 15.19
C THR A 62 19.01 -6.75 16.54
N ALA A 63 17.73 -6.39 16.65
CA ALA A 63 17.14 -5.94 17.92
C ALA A 63 17.30 -6.99 19.03
N ILE A 64 17.05 -8.27 18.72
CA ILE A 64 17.23 -9.39 19.65
C ILE A 64 18.71 -9.54 20.05
N ALA A 65 19.63 -9.47 19.08
CA ALA A 65 21.07 -9.62 19.34
C ALA A 65 21.62 -8.50 20.25
N TYR A 66 21.05 -7.30 20.21
CA TYR A 66 21.37 -6.19 21.11
C TYR A 66 20.65 -6.25 22.47
N GLY A 67 19.90 -7.33 22.75
CA GLY A 67 19.22 -7.51 24.03
C GLY A 67 18.01 -6.60 24.22
N ALA A 68 17.39 -6.15 23.13
CA ALA A 68 16.16 -5.37 23.21
C ALA A 68 15.05 -6.16 23.92
N ASP A 69 14.23 -5.47 24.72
CA ASP A 69 13.09 -6.11 25.35
C ASP A 69 12.02 -6.49 24.31
N PRO A 70 11.11 -7.44 24.64
CA PRO A 70 10.08 -7.91 23.72
C PRO A 70 9.19 -6.84 23.10
N VAL A 71 8.87 -5.77 23.84
CA VAL A 71 8.05 -4.68 23.33
C VAL A 71 8.83 -3.90 22.29
N THR A 72 10.12 -3.64 22.54
CA THR A 72 11.02 -3.01 21.56
C THR A 72 11.18 -3.86 20.31
N VAL A 73 11.35 -5.19 20.43
CA VAL A 73 11.44 -6.08 19.25
C VAL A 73 10.14 -6.05 18.43
N GLY A 74 8.98 -6.05 19.10
CA GLY A 74 7.69 -5.87 18.44
C GLY A 74 7.59 -4.52 17.72
N ALA A 75 7.96 -3.43 18.39
CA ALA A 75 7.94 -2.09 17.78
C ALA A 75 8.86 -2.00 16.55
N VAL A 76 10.04 -2.61 16.59
CA VAL A 76 10.97 -2.68 15.44
C VAL A 76 10.31 -3.44 14.28
N ALA A 77 9.73 -4.61 14.55
CA ALA A 77 9.06 -5.43 13.54
C ALA A 77 7.89 -4.70 12.86
N GLY A 78 7.05 -4.01 13.65
CA GLY A 78 5.95 -3.21 13.13
C GLY A 78 6.44 -1.98 12.38
N GLY A 79 7.40 -1.25 12.93
CA GLY A 79 7.93 -0.03 12.33
C GLY A 79 8.56 -0.26 10.97
N ILE A 80 9.40 -1.29 10.83
CA ILE A 80 10.02 -1.62 9.53
C ILE A 80 8.97 -2.09 8.52
N THR A 81 7.99 -2.88 8.96
CA THR A 81 6.88 -3.33 8.12
C THR A 81 6.06 -2.14 7.64
N MET A 82 5.71 -1.22 8.54
CA MET A 82 4.98 0.01 8.20
C MET A 82 5.73 0.82 7.15
N ALA A 83 7.04 0.98 7.30
CA ALA A 83 7.85 1.74 6.35
C ALA A 83 7.87 1.11 4.95
N VAL A 84 8.14 -0.20 4.86
CA VAL A 84 8.21 -0.91 3.57
C VAL A 84 6.84 -0.98 2.91
N GLU A 85 5.80 -1.40 3.64
CA GLU A 85 4.44 -1.52 3.12
C GLU A 85 3.86 -0.14 2.75
N SER A 86 4.07 0.91 3.55
CA SER A 86 3.56 2.24 3.18
C SER A 86 4.24 2.79 1.94
N GLY A 87 5.56 2.58 1.80
CA GLY A 87 6.31 2.98 0.61
C GLY A 87 5.84 2.22 -0.62
N GLY A 88 5.64 0.91 -0.48
CA GLY A 88 5.11 0.03 -1.50
C GLY A 88 3.68 0.36 -1.93
N ALA A 89 2.78 0.61 -0.97
CA ALA A 89 1.41 1.08 -1.22
C ALA A 89 1.39 2.40 -2.01
N VAL A 90 2.15 3.40 -1.59
CA VAL A 90 2.21 4.71 -2.26
C VAL A 90 2.78 4.56 -3.68
N ALA A 91 3.83 3.75 -3.84
CA ALA A 91 4.42 3.47 -5.13
C ALA A 91 3.47 2.71 -6.06
N ALA A 92 2.79 1.68 -5.55
CA ALA A 92 1.81 0.90 -6.29
C ALA A 92 0.64 1.76 -6.74
N THR A 93 0.14 2.66 -5.89
CA THR A 93 -0.92 3.60 -6.27
C THR A 93 -0.52 4.43 -7.50
N GLY A 94 0.68 5.03 -7.50
CA GLY A 94 1.15 5.83 -8.65
C GLY A 94 1.26 5.01 -9.94
N LEU A 95 1.66 3.74 -9.83
CA LEU A 95 1.73 2.82 -10.97
C LEU A 95 0.34 2.39 -11.45
N LEU A 96 -0.57 2.04 -10.54
CA LEU A 96 -1.91 1.52 -10.83
C LEU A 96 -2.82 2.59 -11.45
N THR A 97 -2.77 3.82 -10.95
CA THR A 97 -3.57 4.93 -11.50
C THR A 97 -2.96 5.54 -12.76
N SER A 98 -1.75 5.12 -13.15
CA SER A 98 -1.17 5.54 -14.42
C SER A 98 -1.94 4.94 -15.60
N HIS A 99 -1.89 5.61 -16.75
CA HIS A 99 -2.53 5.11 -17.97
C HIS A 99 -2.05 3.71 -18.39
N ASN A 100 -0.77 3.39 -18.13
CA ASN A 100 -0.24 2.04 -18.39
C ASN A 100 -0.71 1.03 -17.35
N GLY A 101 -0.84 1.44 -16.08
CA GLY A 101 -1.37 0.62 -15.00
C GLY A 101 -2.81 0.18 -15.26
N GLY A 102 -3.67 1.14 -15.63
CA GLY A 102 -5.06 0.84 -16.03
C GLY A 102 -5.13 -0.20 -17.15
N ARG A 103 -4.37 -0.01 -18.24
CA ARG A 103 -4.31 -0.99 -19.34
C ARG A 103 -3.82 -2.37 -18.89
N ALA A 104 -2.85 -2.44 -17.98
CA ALA A 104 -2.35 -3.70 -17.47
C ALA A 104 -3.42 -4.43 -16.64
N ILE A 105 -4.18 -3.70 -15.82
CA ILE A 105 -5.30 -4.24 -15.04
C ILE A 105 -6.43 -4.71 -15.96
N ASP A 106 -6.77 -3.93 -16.98
CA ASP A 106 -7.78 -4.31 -17.99
C ASP A 106 -7.38 -5.59 -18.71
N TRP A 107 -6.10 -5.71 -19.09
CA TRP A 107 -5.57 -6.93 -19.69
C TRP A 107 -5.63 -8.14 -18.74
N ILE A 108 -5.32 -7.96 -17.46
CA ILE A 108 -5.48 -9.01 -16.44
C ILE A 108 -6.95 -9.41 -16.34
N ASN A 109 -7.88 -8.45 -16.24
CA ASN A 109 -9.31 -8.72 -16.17
C ASN A 109 -9.82 -9.46 -17.39
N ALA A 110 -9.44 -9.02 -18.59
CA ALA A 110 -9.77 -9.71 -19.83
C ALA A 110 -9.23 -11.15 -19.86
N LYS A 111 -8.02 -11.40 -19.34
CA LYS A 111 -7.49 -12.76 -19.22
C LYS A 111 -8.25 -13.62 -18.22
N LEU A 112 -8.62 -13.06 -17.07
CA LEU A 112 -9.39 -13.76 -16.04
C LEU A 112 -10.78 -14.13 -16.56
N GLU A 113 -11.44 -13.23 -17.27
CA GLU A 113 -12.74 -13.47 -17.88
C GLU A 113 -12.66 -14.52 -18.98
N ASN A 114 -11.75 -14.35 -19.94
CA ASN A 114 -11.67 -15.23 -21.11
C ASN A 114 -11.13 -16.64 -20.79
N ASN A 115 -10.16 -16.76 -19.88
CA ASN A 115 -9.50 -18.05 -19.60
C ASN A 115 -10.08 -18.77 -18.39
N LEU A 116 -10.52 -18.03 -17.37
CA LEU A 116 -10.95 -18.59 -16.09
C LEU A 116 -12.45 -18.37 -15.81
N LYS A 117 -13.17 -17.68 -16.70
CA LYS A 117 -14.60 -17.35 -16.57
C LYS A 117 -14.92 -16.63 -15.25
N VAL A 118 -13.96 -15.86 -14.74
CA VAL A 118 -14.16 -15.05 -13.54
C VAL A 118 -14.86 -13.77 -13.96
N SER A 119 -16.04 -13.50 -13.39
CA SER A 119 -16.76 -12.25 -13.65
C SER A 119 -15.89 -11.03 -13.29
N PRO A 120 -15.91 -9.96 -14.10
CA PRO A 120 -15.28 -8.68 -13.75
C PRO A 120 -15.77 -8.12 -12.41
N GLU A 121 -17.01 -8.45 -12.02
CA GLU A 121 -17.65 -8.02 -10.78
C GLU A 121 -17.29 -8.91 -9.58
N ALA A 122 -16.54 -10.01 -9.80
CA ALA A 122 -16.20 -10.96 -8.77
C ALA A 122 -15.22 -10.36 -7.77
N LYS A 123 -15.72 -10.12 -6.55
CA LYS A 123 -14.95 -9.62 -5.41
C LYS A 123 -14.39 -10.76 -4.59
N PHE A 124 -13.17 -10.60 -4.11
CA PHE A 124 -12.59 -11.52 -3.15
C PHE A 124 -13.27 -11.37 -1.79
N SER A 125 -13.45 -12.51 -1.12
CA SER A 125 -13.91 -12.53 0.27
C SER A 125 -12.92 -11.78 1.17
N PRO A 126 -13.35 -11.21 2.31
CA PRO A 126 -12.45 -10.55 3.26
C PRO A 126 -11.30 -11.46 3.70
N LEU A 127 -11.55 -12.76 3.87
CA LEU A 127 -10.52 -13.73 4.24
C LEU A 127 -9.47 -13.92 3.14
N THR A 128 -9.90 -14.03 1.89
CA THR A 128 -8.98 -14.12 0.75
C THR A 128 -8.13 -12.86 0.64
N LYS A 129 -8.70 -11.68 0.86
CA LYS A 129 -7.97 -10.41 0.87
C LYS A 129 -6.92 -10.35 1.98
N ALA A 130 -7.24 -10.85 3.17
CA ALA A 130 -6.27 -10.94 4.25
C ALA A 130 -5.10 -11.88 3.90
N GLY A 131 -5.39 -13.03 3.28
CA GLY A 131 -4.36 -13.95 2.78
C GLY A 131 -3.48 -13.31 1.70
N ILE A 132 -4.08 -12.59 0.76
CA ILE A 132 -3.35 -11.84 -0.27
C ILE A 132 -2.48 -10.75 0.36
N ALA A 133 -3.00 -10.00 1.33
CA ALA A 133 -2.24 -8.97 2.05
C ALA A 133 -1.01 -9.53 2.73
N PHE A 134 -1.16 -10.70 3.34
CA PHE A 134 -0.05 -11.33 4.04
C PHE A 134 1.03 -11.85 3.10
N LEU A 135 0.64 -12.44 1.96
CA LEU A 135 1.59 -13.04 1.02
C LEU A 135 2.17 -12.04 0.02
N GLY A 136 1.38 -11.07 -0.41
CA GLY A 136 1.73 -10.13 -1.48
C GLY A 136 1.95 -8.70 -1.00
N GLY A 137 1.71 -8.39 0.27
CA GLY A 137 1.82 -7.04 0.79
C GLY A 137 0.71 -6.10 0.32
N SER A 138 0.84 -4.85 0.75
CA SER A 138 -0.06 -3.73 0.47
C SER A 138 -0.11 -3.33 -1.01
N ALA A 139 0.98 -3.47 -1.77
CA ALA A 139 0.97 -3.21 -3.22
C ALA A 139 0.06 -4.18 -3.98
N VAL A 140 0.15 -5.48 -3.68
CA VAL A 140 -0.70 -6.49 -4.32
C VAL A 140 -2.15 -6.33 -3.90
N VAL A 141 -2.40 -6.00 -2.64
CA VAL A 141 -3.75 -5.67 -2.14
C VAL A 141 -4.34 -4.45 -2.84
N SER A 142 -3.52 -3.43 -3.09
CA SER A 142 -3.93 -2.25 -3.83
C SER A 142 -4.28 -2.59 -5.29
N ALA A 143 -3.49 -3.46 -5.93
CA ALA A 143 -3.79 -3.96 -7.28
C ALA A 143 -5.09 -4.77 -7.33
N VAL A 144 -5.31 -5.64 -6.34
CA VAL A 144 -6.56 -6.40 -6.21
C VAL A 144 -7.76 -5.48 -5.99
N LYS A 145 -7.59 -4.43 -5.17
CA LYS A 145 -8.67 -3.46 -4.93
C LYS A 145 -8.96 -2.62 -6.17
N TYR A 146 -7.94 -2.23 -6.93
CA TYR A 146 -8.10 -1.53 -8.19
C TYR A 146 -8.78 -2.40 -9.25
N ARG A 147 -8.46 -3.70 -9.30
CA ARG A 147 -9.16 -4.69 -10.13
C ARG A 147 -10.66 -4.75 -9.80
N GLU A 148 -11.02 -4.76 -8.52
CA GLU A 148 -12.43 -4.78 -8.08
C GLU A 148 -13.16 -3.43 -8.21
N ASN A 149 -12.42 -2.33 -8.35
CA ASN A 149 -12.95 -0.98 -8.49
C ASN A 149 -12.00 -0.10 -9.33
N PRO A 150 -12.05 -0.20 -10.67
CA PRO A 150 -11.13 0.52 -11.55
C PRO A 150 -11.37 2.04 -11.57
N GLU A 151 -12.54 2.50 -11.12
CA GLU A 151 -12.86 3.93 -11.01
C GLU A 151 -12.27 4.60 -9.77
N MET A 152 -11.57 3.83 -8.93
CA MET A 152 -10.98 4.34 -7.69
C MET A 152 -9.95 5.43 -7.96
N THR A 153 -10.06 6.53 -7.23
CA THR A 153 -9.13 7.64 -7.33
C THR A 153 -7.77 7.30 -6.72
N GLU A 154 -6.74 8.07 -7.07
CA GLU A 154 -5.40 7.93 -6.48
C GLU A 154 -5.43 8.08 -4.94
N SER A 155 -6.21 9.03 -4.43
CA SER A 155 -6.34 9.26 -3.00
C SER A 155 -6.97 8.06 -2.27
N GLU A 156 -8.04 7.49 -2.83
CA GLU A 156 -8.69 6.31 -2.27
C GLU A 156 -7.79 5.08 -2.32
N SER A 157 -7.09 4.87 -3.43
CA SER A 157 -6.11 3.79 -3.56
C SER A 157 -4.99 3.92 -2.52
N ARG A 158 -4.43 5.12 -2.35
CA ARG A 158 -3.37 5.38 -1.37
C ARG A 158 -3.85 5.15 0.05
N ASN A 159 -5.02 5.68 0.39
CA ASN A 159 -5.59 5.50 1.73
C ASN A 159 -5.84 4.01 2.03
N TYR A 160 -6.38 3.27 1.07
CA TYR A 160 -6.58 1.83 1.20
C TYR A 160 -5.26 1.09 1.43
N GLY A 161 -4.23 1.37 0.63
CA GLY A 161 -2.90 0.79 0.78
C GLY A 161 -2.26 1.10 2.13
N LEU A 162 -2.37 2.33 2.62
CA LEU A 162 -1.85 2.74 3.95
C LEU A 162 -2.58 2.05 5.11
N ILE A 163 -3.90 1.87 5.00
CA ILE A 163 -4.67 1.11 5.99
C ILE A 163 -4.20 -0.35 6.02
N SER A 164 -3.99 -0.96 4.85
CA SER A 164 -3.44 -2.31 4.74
C SER A 164 -2.03 -2.41 5.32
N ALA A 165 -1.15 -1.46 5.02
CA ALA A 165 0.20 -1.37 5.57
C ALA A 165 0.18 -1.27 7.10
N THR A 166 -0.72 -0.46 7.65
CA THR A 166 -0.90 -0.31 9.11
C THR A 166 -1.35 -1.62 9.76
N ALA A 167 -2.29 -2.33 9.14
CA ALA A 167 -2.74 -3.62 9.65
C ALA A 167 -1.62 -4.67 9.63
N LEU A 168 -0.86 -4.75 8.53
CA LEU A 168 0.30 -5.64 8.40
C LEU A 168 1.39 -5.29 9.42
N ALA A 169 1.65 -4.00 9.64
CA ALA A 169 2.58 -3.53 10.67
C ALA A 169 2.14 -3.96 12.08
N GLY A 170 0.85 -3.82 12.41
CA GLY A 170 0.32 -4.31 13.68
C GLY A 170 0.52 -5.81 13.86
N SER A 171 0.23 -6.61 12.83
CA SER A 171 0.48 -8.05 12.84
C SER A 171 1.97 -8.37 13.01
N ALA A 172 2.85 -7.65 12.32
CA ALA A 172 4.29 -7.81 12.44
C ALA A 172 4.80 -7.46 13.85
N SER A 173 4.24 -6.44 14.51
CA SER A 173 4.57 -6.13 15.90
C SER A 173 4.28 -7.28 16.84
N VAL A 174 3.10 -7.90 16.68
CA VAL A 174 2.69 -9.06 17.50
C VAL A 174 3.62 -10.25 17.24
N MET A 175 3.97 -10.51 15.97
CA MET A 175 4.92 -11.58 15.62
C MET A 175 6.32 -11.32 16.18
N GLY A 176 6.83 -10.09 16.08
CA GLY A 176 8.14 -9.71 16.65
C GLY A 176 8.19 -9.90 18.16
N TYR A 177 7.13 -9.47 18.88
CA TYR A 177 6.99 -9.72 20.31
C TYR A 177 7.00 -11.23 20.61
N ALA A 178 6.22 -12.02 19.87
CA ALA A 178 6.17 -13.48 20.08
C ALA A 178 7.54 -14.15 19.84
N PHE A 179 8.22 -13.80 18.75
CA PHE A 179 9.57 -14.32 18.45
C PHE A 179 10.59 -13.98 19.54
N SER A 180 10.56 -12.76 20.08
CA SER A 180 11.46 -12.36 21.17
C SER A 180 11.24 -13.16 22.48
N LYS A 181 10.04 -13.75 22.64
CA LYS A 181 9.71 -14.63 23.77
C LYS A 181 10.05 -16.11 23.50
N GLY A 182 10.66 -16.42 22.35
CA GLY A 182 10.97 -17.78 21.94
C GLY A 182 9.75 -18.57 21.45
N ILE A 183 8.64 -17.90 21.14
CA ILE A 183 7.50 -18.55 20.49
C ILE A 183 7.87 -18.73 19.02
N GLU A 184 8.23 -19.97 18.66
CA GLU A 184 8.37 -20.35 17.25
C GLU A 184 6.98 -20.35 16.62
N LEU A 185 6.71 -19.33 15.80
CA LEU A 185 5.53 -19.36 14.96
C LEU A 185 5.76 -20.41 13.87
N PRO A 186 4.86 -21.40 13.74
CA PRO A 186 4.96 -22.40 12.68
C PRO A 186 4.90 -21.69 11.33
N GLY A 187 5.64 -22.22 10.35
CA GLY A 187 6.02 -21.54 9.11
C GLY A 187 4.90 -20.81 8.34
N PRO A 188 5.24 -20.00 7.32
CA PRO A 188 4.38 -19.00 6.67
C PRO A 188 2.96 -19.46 6.28
N GLN A 189 2.77 -20.76 6.05
CA GLN A 189 1.48 -21.41 5.79
C GLN A 189 0.50 -21.38 6.99
N MET A 190 0.99 -21.43 8.24
CA MET A 190 0.18 -21.38 9.47
C MET A 190 -0.03 -19.96 9.99
N VAL A 191 0.74 -18.97 9.54
CA VAL A 191 0.45 -17.56 9.81
C VAL A 191 -0.88 -17.14 9.18
N GLY A 192 -1.31 -17.82 8.11
CA GLY A 192 -2.68 -17.75 7.59
C GLY A 192 -3.77 -18.17 8.60
N ALA A 193 -3.50 -19.16 9.46
CA ALA A 193 -4.40 -19.54 10.56
C ALA A 193 -4.32 -18.54 11.73
N GLY A 194 -3.13 -17.97 11.98
CA GLY A 194 -2.94 -16.87 12.91
C GLY A 194 -3.71 -15.60 12.52
N LEU A 195 -3.86 -15.32 11.22
CA LEU A 195 -4.67 -14.21 10.70
C LEU A 195 -6.17 -14.49 10.74
N ILE A 196 -6.60 -15.75 10.59
CA ILE A 196 -7.99 -16.14 10.88
C ILE A 196 -8.27 -15.89 12.37
N ALA A 197 -7.38 -16.30 13.27
CA ALA A 197 -7.53 -16.05 14.70
C ALA A 197 -7.51 -14.55 15.04
N THR A 198 -6.59 -13.78 14.45
CA THR A 198 -6.49 -12.34 14.69
C THR A 198 -7.68 -11.60 14.11
N GLY A 199 -8.15 -11.95 12.90
CA GLY A 199 -9.34 -11.40 12.26
C GLY A 199 -10.64 -11.75 12.99
N VAL A 200 -10.75 -12.97 13.55
CA VAL A 200 -11.84 -13.35 14.47
C VAL A 200 -11.77 -12.53 15.75
N LEU A 201 -10.59 -12.33 16.34
CA LEU A 201 -10.42 -11.50 17.52
C LEU A 201 -10.76 -10.02 17.26
N THR A 202 -10.38 -9.47 16.11
CA THR A 202 -10.74 -8.08 15.76
C THR A 202 -12.23 -7.95 15.47
N ALA A 203 -12.85 -8.95 14.82
CA ALA A 203 -14.29 -8.97 14.59
C ALA A 203 -15.09 -9.11 15.89
N VAL A 204 -14.62 -9.95 16.83
CA VAL A 204 -15.21 -10.10 18.18
C VAL A 204 -15.06 -8.80 18.96
N TRP A 205 -13.87 -8.20 18.98
CA TRP A 205 -13.62 -6.91 19.64
C TRP A 205 -14.54 -5.81 19.10
N ARG A 206 -14.64 -5.69 17.77
CA ARG A 206 -15.52 -4.70 17.12
C ARG A 206 -16.99 -4.95 17.46
N ARG A 207 -17.43 -6.21 17.56
CA ARG A 207 -18.81 -6.56 17.93
C ARG A 207 -19.10 -6.27 19.41
N ILE A 208 -18.12 -6.45 20.30
CA ILE A 208 -18.20 -6.09 21.72
C ILE A 208 -18.27 -4.56 21.88
N THR A 209 -17.36 -3.81 21.25
CA THR A 209 -17.38 -2.33 21.33
C THR A 209 -18.65 -1.75 20.74
N THR A 210 -19.21 -2.34 19.67
CA THR A 210 -20.48 -1.89 19.09
C THR A 210 -21.69 -2.22 19.98
N ARG A 211 -21.62 -3.27 20.80
CA ARG A 211 -22.67 -3.59 21.79
C ARG A 211 -22.60 -2.66 23.01
N ILE A 212 -21.41 -2.44 23.56
CA ILE A 212 -21.20 -1.49 24.67
C ILE A 212 -21.67 -0.09 24.27
N ARG A 213 -21.37 0.35 23.04
CA ARG A 213 -21.81 1.64 22.53
C ARG A 213 -23.32 1.72 22.27
N ARG A 214 -24.00 0.59 22.05
CA ARG A 214 -25.46 0.54 21.96
C ARG A 214 -26.12 0.54 23.34
N GLU A 215 -25.56 -0.19 24.29
CA GLU A 215 -26.02 -0.21 25.68
C GLU A 215 -25.87 1.17 26.33
N GLN A 216 -24.77 1.90 26.09
CA GLN A 216 -24.61 3.28 26.57
C GLN A 216 -25.57 4.30 25.93
N VAL A 217 -26.02 4.04 24.70
CA VAL A 217 -27.01 4.88 24.00
C VAL A 217 -28.43 4.53 24.44
N GLU A 218 -28.71 3.28 24.80
CA GLU A 218 -30.00 2.84 25.36
C GLU A 218 -30.17 3.20 26.85
N GLU A 219 -29.10 3.27 27.63
CA GLU A 219 -29.12 3.69 29.04
C GLU A 219 -29.08 5.21 29.26
N GLY A 220 -28.98 6.01 28.19
CA GLY A 220 -29.08 7.48 28.28
C GLY A 220 -27.94 8.14 29.07
N ILE A 221 -26.72 7.62 28.97
CA ILE A 221 -25.55 8.32 29.52
C ILE A 221 -25.14 9.40 28.52
N ASP A 222 -25.54 10.63 28.82
CA ASP A 222 -25.15 11.84 28.09
C ASP A 222 -23.67 12.15 28.34
N ILE A 223 -22.81 11.71 27.42
CA ILE A 223 -21.34 11.85 27.49
C ILE A 223 -20.93 13.34 27.44
N ASP A 224 -21.82 14.25 27.02
CA ASP A 224 -21.54 15.68 26.99
C ASP A 224 -21.57 16.33 28.40
N ASN A 225 -22.17 15.69 29.41
CA ASN A 225 -22.16 16.21 30.80
C ASN A 225 -20.89 15.85 31.59
N ILE A 226 -20.18 14.76 31.27
CA ILE A 226 -18.96 14.36 32.00
C ILE A 226 -17.81 15.34 31.71
N ASN A 227 -17.73 15.86 30.49
CA ASN A 227 -16.69 16.85 30.13
C ASN A 227 -16.95 18.25 30.70
N ARG A 228 -18.13 18.50 31.28
CA ARG A 228 -18.50 19.80 31.85
C ARG A 228 -18.19 19.90 33.34
N GLU A 229 -18.15 18.78 34.05
CA GLU A 229 -17.74 18.73 35.48
C GLU A 229 -16.21 18.74 35.66
N GLU A 230 -15.41 18.38 34.66
CA GLU A 230 -13.94 18.49 34.73
C GLU A 230 -13.40 19.89 34.36
N ALA A 231 -14.28 20.82 33.97
CA ALA A 231 -13.93 22.18 33.55
C ALA A 231 -14.35 23.29 34.54
N GLU A 232 -14.92 22.93 35.69
CA GLU A 232 -15.15 23.81 36.86
C GLU A 232 -14.20 23.46 38.01
#